data_AF-A0A0C2WYQ8-F1
#
_entry.id   AF-A0A0C2WYQ8-F1
#
_cell.length_a   1.000
_cell.length_b   1.000
_cell.length_c   1.000
_cell.angle_alpha   90.00
_cell.angle_beta   90.00
_cell.angle_gamma   90.00
#
_symmetry.space_group_name_H-M   'P 1'
#
loop_
_entity.id
_entity.type
_entity.pdbx_description
1 polymer ?
#
loop_
_entity_poly.entity_id
_entity_poly.type
_entity_poly.pdbx_seq_one_letter_code
_entity_poly.pdbx_strand_id
1 'polypeptide(L)'
;MAKEYGQHNVPPATNVDNSAWEIYNNRALSIDRELIKDWSDSLNTLLIFAALYSAVLTPFIIESMKLLQEDPADITKDALLAITRQLANSSVPAFEPETFVAPEYAVRINYYFFLSISSSLAAALGAVLALQWVGSYDAGLNQSSPEERALQRHVRYDGIKHWKMVQIIAFLP
;
A
#
# COMPACT_ATOMS: atom_id res chain seq x y z
N MET A 1 34.27 -2.10 -79.79
CA MET A 1 34.96 -2.49 -78.54
C MET A 1 34.43 -1.60 -77.42
N ALA A 2 33.39 -2.04 -76.72
CA ALA A 2 32.86 -1.37 -75.54
C ALA A 2 33.44 -2.08 -74.31
N LYS A 3 34.14 -1.35 -73.44
CA LYS A 3 34.61 -1.87 -72.15
C LYS A 3 33.49 -1.67 -71.13
N GLU A 4 32.97 -2.78 -70.61
CA GLU A 4 32.13 -2.83 -69.42
C GLU A 4 32.91 -2.24 -68.23
N TYR A 5 32.42 -1.14 -67.67
CA TYR A 5 32.86 -0.67 -66.38
C TYR A 5 32.03 -1.38 -65.31
N GLY A 6 32.74 -2.15 -64.49
CA GLY A 6 32.18 -3.05 -63.49
C GLY A 6 31.20 -2.37 -62.54
N GLN A 7 30.09 -3.05 -62.31
CA GLN A 7 29.20 -2.80 -61.18
C GLN A 7 30.03 -2.89 -59.89
N HIS A 8 30.20 -1.75 -59.23
CA HIS A 8 30.70 -1.71 -57.87
C HIS A 8 29.60 -2.29 -56.98
N ASN A 9 29.78 -3.54 -56.58
CA ASN A 9 28.89 -4.26 -55.69
C ASN A 9 29.01 -3.61 -54.30
N VAL A 10 28.11 -2.68 -53.99
CA VAL A 10 28.04 -2.04 -52.67
C VAL A 10 27.63 -3.14 -51.69
N PRO A 11 28.45 -3.51 -50.70
CA PRO A 11 28.05 -4.49 -49.69
C PRO A 11 26.79 -3.95 -48.98
N PRO A 12 25.82 -4.79 -48.63
CA PRO A 12 24.66 -4.34 -47.86
C PRO A 12 25.18 -3.71 -46.58
N ALA A 13 24.87 -2.42 -46.38
CA ALA A 13 25.23 -1.70 -45.18
C ALA A 13 24.63 -2.43 -43.98
N THR A 14 25.46 -3.21 -43.30
CA THR A 14 25.18 -3.74 -41.98
C THR A 14 25.47 -2.63 -40.97
N ASN A 15 24.77 -1.50 -41.10
CA ASN A 15 24.83 -0.45 -40.09
C ASN A 15 23.85 -0.79 -38.97
N VAL A 16 24.30 -1.67 -38.08
CA VAL A 16 23.87 -1.65 -36.68
C VAL A 16 24.57 -0.48 -36.00
N ASP A 17 24.35 0.74 -36.50
CA ASP A 17 24.73 1.97 -35.82
C ASP A 17 23.53 2.36 -34.97
N ASN A 18 23.31 1.61 -33.88
CA ASN A 18 22.35 2.05 -32.88
C ASN A 18 22.74 3.46 -32.47
N SER A 19 21.81 4.42 -32.59
CA SER A 19 22.08 5.81 -32.19
C SER A 19 22.56 5.82 -30.74
N ALA A 20 23.43 6.76 -30.36
CA ALA A 20 23.91 6.86 -28.98
C ALA A 20 22.75 6.87 -27.96
N TRP A 21 21.60 7.41 -28.35
CA TRP A 21 20.34 7.40 -27.61
C TRP A 21 19.72 6.01 -27.45
N GLU A 22 19.81 5.13 -28.45
CA GLU A 22 19.33 3.75 -28.38
C GLU A 22 20.22 2.90 -27.47
N ILE A 23 21.54 3.06 -27.54
CA ILE A 23 22.48 2.39 -26.63
C ILE A 23 22.23 2.83 -25.19
N TYR A 24 22.06 4.14 -24.96
CA TYR A 24 21.71 4.69 -23.65
C TYR A 24 20.38 4.14 -23.16
N ASN A 25 19.30 4.25 -23.95
CA ASN A 25 17.99 3.77 -23.55
C ASN A 25 17.96 2.27 -23.28
N ASN A 26 18.64 1.44 -24.07
CA ASN A 26 18.69 0.00 -23.84
C ASN A 26 19.38 -0.36 -22.53
N ARG A 27 20.55 0.22 -22.26
CA ARG A 27 21.26 0.01 -20.99
C ARG A 27 20.42 0.51 -19.82
N ALA A 28 19.83 1.68 -19.98
CA ALA A 28 19.13 2.34 -18.92
C ALA A 28 17.78 1.63 -18.63
N LEU A 29 17.09 1.09 -19.64
CA LEU A 29 15.89 0.25 -19.48
C LEU A 29 16.19 -1.04 -18.73
N SER A 30 17.35 -1.67 -18.98
CA SER A 30 17.73 -2.90 -18.28
C SER A 30 17.86 -2.67 -16.76
N ILE A 31 18.50 -1.56 -16.37
CA ILE A 31 18.66 -1.17 -14.95
C ILE A 31 17.32 -0.80 -14.33
N ASP A 32 16.49 -0.02 -15.02
CA ASP A 32 15.18 0.37 -14.49
C ASP A 32 14.28 -0.85 -14.27
N ARG A 33 14.28 -1.81 -15.19
CA ARG A 33 13.46 -3.01 -15.08
C ARG A 33 13.83 -3.86 -13.88
N GLU A 34 15.13 -4.01 -13.62
CA GLU A 34 15.62 -4.74 -12.43
C GLU A 34 15.17 -4.02 -11.14
N LEU A 35 15.40 -2.71 -11.05
CA LEU A 35 15.00 -1.90 -9.89
C LEU A 35 13.47 -1.89 -9.68
N ILE A 36 12.70 -1.73 -10.76
CA ILE A 36 11.24 -1.75 -10.76
C ILE A 36 10.71 -3.11 -10.30
N LYS A 37 11.33 -4.20 -10.78
CA LYS A 37 10.96 -5.55 -10.38
C LYS A 37 11.15 -5.73 -8.88
N ASP A 38 12.31 -5.39 -8.36
CA ASP A 38 12.62 -5.52 -6.93
C ASP A 38 11.67 -4.68 -6.06
N TRP A 39 11.38 -3.45 -6.48
CA TRP A 39 10.42 -2.58 -5.81
C TRP A 39 9.01 -3.13 -5.84
N SER A 40 8.56 -3.59 -7.01
CA SER A 40 7.24 -4.20 -7.16
C SER A 40 7.11 -5.43 -6.26
N ASP A 41 8.10 -6.31 -6.23
CA ASP A 41 8.10 -7.52 -5.40
C ASP A 41 8.07 -7.16 -3.90
N SER A 42 8.83 -6.14 -3.49
CA SER A 42 8.82 -5.62 -2.11
C SER A 42 7.47 -4.99 -1.72
N LEU A 43 6.88 -4.18 -2.60
CA LEU A 43 5.57 -3.55 -2.37
C LEU A 43 4.43 -4.56 -2.34
N ASN A 44 4.47 -5.58 -3.20
CA ASN A 44 3.52 -6.69 -3.16
C ASN A 44 3.64 -7.48 -1.85
N THR A 45 4.86 -7.71 -1.37
CA THR A 45 5.10 -8.36 -0.07
C THR A 45 4.52 -7.52 1.07
N LEU A 46 4.75 -6.20 1.07
CA LEU A 46 4.16 -5.29 2.04
C LEU A 46 2.62 -5.34 2.04
N LEU A 47 1.99 -5.38 0.87
CA LEU A 47 0.54 -5.49 0.76
C LEU A 47 0.01 -6.78 1.38
N ILE A 48 0.70 -7.90 1.18
CA ILE A 48 0.35 -9.18 1.81
C ILE A 48 0.46 -9.06 3.33
N PHE A 49 1.56 -8.50 3.85
CA PHE A 49 1.73 -8.27 5.29
C PHE A 49 0.64 -7.35 5.85
N ALA A 50 0.32 -6.25 5.18
CA ALA A 50 -0.71 -5.32 5.61
C ALA A 50 -2.11 -5.96 5.65
N ALA A 51 -2.42 -6.79 4.64
CA ALA A 51 -3.68 -7.54 4.58
C ALA A 51 -3.77 -8.58 5.70
N LEU A 52 -2.72 -9.37 5.92
CA LEU A 52 -2.65 -10.37 6.99
C LEU A 52 -2.73 -9.71 8.37
N TYR A 53 -1.98 -8.62 8.57
CA TYR A 53 -2.02 -7.85 9.80
C TYR A 53 -3.44 -7.37 10.11
N SER A 54 -4.12 -6.79 9.11
CA SER A 54 -5.49 -6.32 9.26
C SER A 54 -6.47 -7.46 9.52
N ALA A 55 -6.32 -8.60 8.85
CA ALA A 55 -7.15 -9.78 9.05
C ALA A 55 -7.02 -10.34 10.47
N VAL A 56 -5.81 -10.36 11.02
CA VAL A 56 -5.54 -10.81 12.39
C VAL A 56 -6.01 -9.77 13.41
N LEU A 57 -5.84 -8.47 13.14
CA LEU A 57 -6.19 -7.40 14.08
C LEU A 57 -7.70 -7.16 14.20
N THR A 58 -8.46 -7.37 13.11
CA THR A 58 -9.91 -7.16 13.08
C THR A 58 -10.69 -7.91 14.17
N PRO A 59 -10.47 -9.22 14.42
CA PRO A 59 -11.16 -9.91 15.52
C PRO A 59 -10.78 -9.37 16.90
N PHE A 60 -9.53 -8.94 17.12
CA PHE A 60 -9.15 -8.29 18.38
C PHE A 60 -9.86 -6.95 18.56
N ILE A 61 -10.03 -6.18 17.49
CA ILE A 61 -10.83 -4.94 17.50
C ILE A 61 -12.27 -5.27 17.89
N ILE A 62 -12.91 -6.22 17.21
CA ILE A 62 -14.29 -6.64 17.49
C ILE A 62 -14.47 -7.02 18.95
N GLU A 63 -13.55 -7.80 19.51
CA GLU A 63 -13.62 -8.20 20.92
C GLU A 63 -13.37 -7.01 21.86
N SER A 64 -12.38 -6.17 21.56
CA SER A 64 -12.06 -5.00 22.38
C SER A 64 -13.15 -3.94 22.38
N MET A 65 -13.93 -3.82 21.30
CA MET A 65 -15.05 -2.89 21.20
C MET A 65 -16.18 -3.24 22.18
N LYS A 66 -16.35 -4.52 22.51
CA LYS A 66 -17.33 -4.95 23.51
C LYS A 66 -17.02 -4.37 24.88
N LEU A 67 -15.75 -4.10 25.20
CA LEU A 67 -15.35 -3.47 26.47
C LEU A 67 -15.78 -2.00 26.58
N LEU A 68 -16.16 -1.36 25.46
CA LEU A 68 -16.70 0.00 25.43
C LEU A 68 -18.23 0.03 25.49
N GLN A 69 -18.88 -1.12 25.60
CA GLN A 69 -20.31 -1.24 25.72
C GLN A 69 -20.67 -1.94 27.01
N GLU A 70 -21.81 -1.55 27.58
CA GLU A 70 -22.34 -2.22 28.76
C GLU A 70 -22.85 -3.61 28.38
N ASP A 71 -22.54 -4.63 29.20
CA ASP A 71 -23.01 -5.98 28.94
C ASP A 71 -24.53 -6.06 29.26
N PRO A 72 -25.40 -6.35 28.27
CA PRO A 72 -26.83 -6.48 28.52
C PRO A 72 -27.17 -7.59 29.53
N ALA A 73 -26.30 -8.60 29.68
CA ALA A 73 -26.46 -9.63 30.70
C ALA A 73 -26.29 -9.07 32.11
N ASP A 74 -25.33 -8.17 32.32
CA ASP A 74 -25.09 -7.52 33.61
C ASP A 74 -26.25 -6.58 33.98
N ILE A 75 -26.72 -5.76 33.03
CA ILE A 75 -27.90 -4.90 33.24
C ILE A 75 -29.12 -5.75 33.62
N THR A 76 -29.35 -6.86 32.92
CA THR A 76 -30.50 -7.75 33.16
C THR A 76 -30.40 -8.40 34.54
N LYS A 77 -29.22 -8.87 34.93
CA LYS A 77 -28.94 -9.43 36.25
C LYS A 77 -29.19 -8.41 37.36
N ASP A 78 -28.72 -7.18 37.20
CA ASP A 78 -28.88 -6.13 38.20
C ASP A 78 -30.34 -5.68 38.32
N ALA A 79 -31.06 -5.59 37.19
CA ALA A 79 -32.50 -5.34 37.18
C ALA A 79 -33.29 -6.46 37.88
N LEU A 80 -32.99 -7.74 37.61
CA LEU A 80 -33.61 -8.89 38.27
C LEU A 80 -33.36 -8.91 39.79
N LEU A 81 -32.13 -8.59 40.21
CA LEU A 81 -31.79 -8.46 41.63
C LEU A 81 -32.58 -7.33 42.29
N ALA A 82 -32.72 -6.19 41.63
CA ALA A 82 -33.50 -5.06 42.12
C ALA A 82 -35.00 -5.41 42.24
N ILE A 83 -35.58 -6.06 41.23
CA ILE A 83 -36.98 -6.52 41.25
C ILE A 83 -37.19 -7.53 42.40
N THR A 84 -36.26 -8.47 42.58
CA THR A 84 -36.35 -9.47 43.66
C THR A 84 -36.32 -8.80 45.04
N ARG A 85 -35.47 -7.79 45.24
CA ARG A 85 -35.40 -7.01 46.48
C ARG A 85 -36.68 -6.21 46.72
N GLN A 86 -37.25 -5.63 45.68
CA GLN A 86 -38.49 -4.86 45.76
C GLN A 86 -39.70 -5.75 46.07
N LEU A 87 -39.71 -6.98 45.55
CA LEU A 87 -40.73 -7.99 45.86
C LEU A 87 -40.61 -8.48 47.31
N ALA A 88 -39.38 -8.60 47.83
CA ALA A 88 -39.13 -8.99 49.22
C ALA A 88 -39.42 -7.85 50.22
N ASN A 89 -39.21 -6.59 49.83
CA ASN A 89 -39.48 -5.42 50.65
C ASN A 89 -39.91 -4.22 49.79
N SER A 90 -41.18 -3.84 49.90
CA SER A 90 -41.81 -2.79 49.08
C SER A 90 -41.31 -1.37 49.36
N SER A 91 -40.45 -1.19 50.38
CA SER A 91 -39.84 0.10 50.73
C SER A 91 -38.51 0.36 50.01
N VAL A 92 -38.02 -0.58 49.18
CA VAL A 92 -36.82 -0.39 48.34
C VAL A 92 -37.18 0.45 47.10
N PRO A 93 -36.38 1.47 46.74
CA PRO A 93 -36.61 2.29 45.55
C PRO A 93 -36.55 1.46 44.26
N ALA A 94 -37.17 1.96 43.20
CA ALA A 94 -37.16 1.34 41.88
C ALA A 94 -35.72 1.27 41.31
N PHE A 95 -35.47 0.28 40.45
CA PHE A 95 -34.19 0.16 39.75
C PHE A 95 -33.96 1.37 38.83
N GLU A 96 -32.87 2.11 39.08
CA GLU A 96 -32.34 3.07 38.13
C GLU A 96 -31.02 2.53 37.58
N PRO A 97 -30.90 2.32 36.26
CA PRO A 97 -29.64 1.91 35.66
C PRO A 97 -28.60 3.01 35.82
N GLU A 98 -27.40 2.63 36.26
CA GLU A 98 -26.27 3.54 36.36
C GLU A 98 -25.81 3.93 34.94
N THR A 99 -25.31 5.16 34.75
CA THR A 99 -24.79 5.56 33.45
C THR A 99 -23.49 4.82 33.18
N PHE A 100 -23.46 4.00 32.14
CA PHE A 100 -22.26 3.29 31.74
C PHE A 100 -21.08 4.23 31.44
N VAL A 101 -19.94 3.96 32.07
CA VAL A 101 -18.67 4.64 31.81
C VAL A 101 -17.64 3.59 31.41
N ALA A 102 -17.15 3.67 30.17
CA ALA A 102 -16.15 2.75 29.68
C ALA A 102 -14.84 2.87 30.49
N PRO A 103 -14.17 1.77 30.82
CA PRO A 103 -12.89 1.81 31.50
C PRO A 103 -11.82 2.52 30.66
N GLU A 104 -10.99 3.37 31.28
CA GLU A 104 -9.95 4.13 30.57
C GLU A 104 -8.98 3.23 29.78
N TYR A 105 -8.63 2.06 30.34
CA TYR A 105 -7.72 1.13 29.67
C TYR A 105 -8.36 0.57 28.39
N ALA A 106 -9.67 0.31 28.38
CA ALA A 106 -10.39 -0.22 27.23
C ALA A 106 -10.40 0.79 26.09
N VAL A 107 -10.61 2.08 26.41
CA VAL A 107 -10.54 3.19 25.45
C VAL A 107 -9.14 3.29 24.82
N ARG A 108 -8.08 3.23 25.64
CA ARG A 108 -6.70 3.30 25.15
C ARG A 108 -6.35 2.13 24.23
N ILE A 109 -6.72 0.90 24.60
CA ILE A 109 -6.48 -0.29 23.77
C ILE A 109 -7.16 -0.16 22.40
N ASN A 110 -8.45 0.22 22.40
CA ASN A 110 -9.18 0.42 21.15
C ASN A 110 -8.53 1.50 20.29
N TYR A 111 -8.14 2.63 20.90
CA TYR A 111 -7.43 3.70 20.20
C TYR A 111 -6.16 3.18 19.51
N TYR A 112 -5.32 2.41 20.21
CA TYR A 112 -4.11 1.84 19.61
C TYR A 112 -4.42 0.86 18.48
N PHE A 113 -5.46 0.03 18.60
CA PHE A 113 -5.85 -0.87 17.52
C PHE A 113 -6.34 -0.12 16.28
N PHE A 114 -7.20 0.89 16.44
CA PHE A 114 -7.67 1.71 15.33
C PHE A 114 -6.54 2.52 14.68
N LEU A 115 -5.61 3.05 15.48
CA LEU A 115 -4.43 3.73 14.96
C LEU A 115 -3.55 2.78 14.15
N SER A 116 -3.37 1.55 14.64
CA SER A 116 -2.55 0.56 13.96
C SER A 116 -3.15 0.08 12.64
N ILE A 117 -4.45 -0.23 12.60
CA ILE A 117 -5.10 -0.63 11.35
C ILE A 117 -5.10 0.51 10.32
N SER A 118 -5.26 1.75 10.79
CA SER A 118 -5.21 2.94 9.94
C SER A 118 -3.81 3.19 9.37
N SER A 119 -2.76 3.02 10.20
CA SER A 119 -1.36 3.07 9.75
C SER A 119 -1.05 1.99 8.72
N SER A 120 -1.50 0.75 8.95
CA SER A 120 -1.37 -0.36 8.01
C SER A 120 -2.05 -0.07 6.68
N LEU A 121 -3.27 0.47 6.71
CA LEU A 121 -4.01 0.84 5.51
C LEU A 121 -3.35 1.99 4.74
N ALA A 122 -2.82 2.99 5.45
CA ALA A 122 -2.07 4.09 4.82
C ALA A 122 -0.82 3.57 4.10
N ALA A 123 -0.06 2.64 4.71
CA ALA A 123 1.08 1.99 4.07
C ALA A 123 0.66 1.19 2.84
N ALA A 124 -0.44 0.43 2.92
CA ALA A 124 -1.00 -0.31 1.78
C ALA A 124 -1.41 0.62 0.64
N LEU A 125 -2.08 1.74 0.92
CA LEU A 125 -2.42 2.75 -0.10
C LEU A 125 -1.17 3.32 -0.76
N GLY A 126 -0.13 3.64 0.01
CA GLY A 126 1.17 4.08 -0.51
C GLY A 126 1.79 3.04 -1.45
N ALA A 127 1.74 1.76 -1.08
CA ALA A 127 2.24 0.67 -1.92
C ALA A 127 1.46 0.52 -3.22
N VAL A 128 0.14 0.59 -3.18
CA VAL A 128 -0.70 0.57 -4.38
C VAL A 128 -0.37 1.74 -5.30
N LEU A 129 -0.25 2.96 -4.77
CA LEU A 129 0.10 4.13 -5.57
C LEU A 129 1.47 3.98 -6.24
N ALA A 130 2.46 3.45 -5.51
CA ALA A 130 3.78 3.18 -6.05
C ALA A 130 3.74 2.11 -7.15
N LEU A 131 2.98 1.02 -6.98
CA LEU A 131 2.78 0.01 -8.01
C LEU A 131 2.08 0.57 -9.26
N GLN A 132 1.07 1.43 -9.10
CA GLN A 132 0.39 2.09 -10.22
C GLN A 132 1.33 3.04 -10.98
N TRP A 133 2.17 3.79 -10.25
CA TRP A 133 3.17 4.66 -10.84
C TRP A 133 4.20 3.86 -11.64
N VAL A 134 4.69 2.76 -11.08
CA VAL A 134 5.62 1.83 -11.74
C VAL A 134 5.00 1.20 -12.99
N GLY A 135 3.76 0.74 -12.94
CA GLY A 135 3.06 0.20 -14.12
C GLY A 135 2.91 1.24 -15.23
N SER A 136 2.65 2.50 -14.86
CA SER A 136 2.57 3.63 -15.79
C SER A 136 3.94 4.01 -16.40
N TYR A 137 5.04 3.70 -15.71
CA TYR A 137 6.40 3.94 -16.19
C TYR A 137 6.70 3.14 -17.47
N ASP A 138 6.33 1.86 -17.51
CA ASP A 138 6.65 0.96 -18.64
C ASP A 138 5.74 1.18 -19.85
N ALA A 139 4.46 1.52 -19.63
CA ALA A 139 3.47 1.70 -20.70
C ALA A 139 3.77 2.86 -21.68
N GLY A 140 4.42 3.92 -21.20
CA GLY A 140 4.62 5.15 -21.98
C GLY A 140 5.84 5.17 -22.90
N LEU A 141 6.81 4.25 -22.74
CA LEU A 141 8.10 4.33 -23.42
C LEU A 141 8.11 3.70 -24.82
N ASN A 142 7.07 2.96 -25.19
CA ASN A 142 7.08 2.16 -26.43
C ASN A 142 6.67 2.93 -27.70
N GLN A 143 6.20 4.18 -27.59
CA GLN A 143 5.64 4.94 -28.73
C GLN A 143 6.44 6.18 -29.15
N SER A 144 7.56 6.49 -28.49
CA SER A 144 8.32 7.74 -28.70
C SER A 144 9.68 7.54 -29.37
N SER A 145 10.21 8.58 -30.01
CA SER A 145 11.55 8.54 -30.62
C SER A 145 12.64 8.28 -29.56
N PRO A 146 13.83 7.75 -29.93
CA PRO A 146 14.88 7.44 -28.97
C PRO A 146 15.31 8.62 -28.10
N GLU A 147 15.30 9.84 -28.63
CA GLU A 147 15.64 11.05 -27.88
C GLU A 147 14.54 11.46 -26.89
N GLU A 148 13.28 11.46 -27.33
CA GLU A 148 12.12 11.77 -26.48
C GLU A 148 11.97 10.75 -25.34
N ARG A 149 12.25 9.47 -25.60
CA ARG A 149 12.28 8.43 -24.56
C ARG A 149 13.31 8.73 -23.48
N ALA A 150 14.50 9.19 -23.85
CA ALA A 150 15.56 9.52 -22.90
C ALA A 150 15.17 10.71 -22.01
N LEU A 151 14.57 11.75 -22.59
CA LEU A 151 14.06 12.92 -21.87
C LEU A 151 12.89 12.57 -20.95
N GLN A 152 11.92 11.81 -21.43
CA GLN A 152 10.75 11.40 -20.66
C GLN A 152 11.15 10.52 -19.48
N ARG A 153 12.13 9.62 -19.68
CA ARG A 153 12.74 8.82 -18.62
C ARG A 153 13.46 9.69 -17.60
N HIS A 154 14.22 10.70 -18.03
CA HIS A 154 14.92 11.60 -17.12
C HIS A 154 13.95 12.36 -16.19
N VAL A 155 12.88 12.94 -16.74
CA VAL A 155 11.83 13.63 -15.97
C VAL A 155 11.15 12.69 -14.97
N ARG A 156 10.88 11.44 -15.38
CA ARG A 156 10.27 10.43 -14.50
C ARG A 156 11.23 9.97 -13.40
N TYR A 157 12.52 9.83 -13.71
CA TYR A 157 13.56 9.49 -12.75
C TYR A 157 13.78 10.61 -11.71
N ASP A 158 13.69 11.87 -12.13
CA ASP A 158 13.65 13.00 -11.19
C ASP A 158 12.40 12.97 -10.31
N GLY A 159 11.26 12.55 -10.86
CA GLY A 159 10.05 12.26 -10.10
C GLY A 159 10.30 11.20 -9.00
N ILE A 160 10.96 10.08 -9.33
CA ILE A 160 11.35 9.04 -8.35
C ILE A 160 12.22 9.61 -7.24
N LYS A 161 13.23 10.41 -7.59
CA LYS A 161 14.12 11.05 -6.62
C LYS A 161 13.37 12.05 -5.74
N HIS A 162 12.49 12.85 -6.32
CA HIS A 162 11.72 13.87 -5.60
C HIS A 162 10.71 13.24 -4.64
N TRP A 163 10.03 12.17 -5.06
CA TRP A 163 9.12 11.40 -4.21
C TRP A 163 9.82 10.55 -3.14
N LYS A 164 11.17 10.49 -3.16
CA LYS A 164 11.97 9.68 -2.24
C LYS A 164 11.53 8.21 -2.19
N MET A 165 11.03 7.66 -3.30
CA MET A 165 10.59 6.27 -3.40
C MET A 165 11.66 5.30 -2.88
N VAL A 166 12.93 5.55 -3.19
CA VAL A 166 14.07 4.77 -2.68
C VAL A 166 14.17 4.80 -1.15
N GLN A 167 13.92 5.95 -0.52
CA GLN A 167 13.99 6.07 0.95
C GLN A 167 12.78 5.44 1.62
N ILE A 168 11.59 5.52 1.00
CA ILE A 168 10.36 4.87 1.49
C ILE A 168 10.53 3.35 1.43
N ILE A 169 11.06 2.82 0.33
CA ILE A 169 11.31 1.38 0.12
C ILE A 169 12.48 0.89 0.99
N ALA A 170 13.52 1.70 1.22
CA ALA A 170 14.63 1.34 2.10
C ALA A 170 14.29 1.40 3.60
N PHE A 171 13.20 2.09 3.98
CA PHE A 171 12.71 2.12 5.37
C PHE A 171 11.75 0.97 5.68
N LEU A 172 11.30 0.24 4.66
CA LEU A 172 10.51 -0.96 4.82
C LEU A 172 11.47 -2.13 5.19
N PRO A 173 11.26 -2.79 6.34
CA PRO A 173 12.09 -3.92 6.77
C PRO A 173 11.91 -5.16 5.88
#